data_AF-A0A2E4PAY2-F1
#
_entry.id   AF-A0A2E4PAY2-F1
#
_cell.length_a   1.000
_cell.length_b   1.000
_cell.length_c   1.000
_cell.angle_alpha   90.00
_cell.angle_beta   90.00
_cell.angle_gamma   90.00
#
_symmetry.space_group_name_H-M   'P 1'
#
loop_
_entity.id
_entity.type
_entity.pdbx_description
1 polymer ?
#
loop_
_entity_poly.entity_id
_entity_poly.type
_entity_poly.pdbx_seq_one_letter_code
_entity_poly.pdbx_strand_id
1 'polypeptide(L)' 'MEIKLQSIITCPNCGHKKEETMPTNACQYFYECEKCKTMLKPLEGDCCVYCSFGSVKCPPIQENKKCC' A
#
# COMPACT_ATOMS: atom_id res chain seq x y z
N MET A 1 -18.87 8.13 -2.29
CA MET A 1 -17.68 8.00 -1.43
C MET A 1 -16.47 8.27 -2.29
N GLU A 2 -15.61 9.21 -1.89
CA GLU A 2 -14.39 9.54 -2.63
C GLU A 2 -13.28 8.57 -2.23
N ILE A 3 -12.78 7.79 -3.19
CA ILE A 3 -11.65 6.88 -2.98
C ILE A 3 -10.38 7.72 -2.97
N LYS A 4 -9.65 7.69 -1.86
CA LYS A 4 -8.32 8.31 -1.79
C LYS A 4 -7.30 7.35 -2.37
N LEU A 5 -6.72 7.73 -3.51
CA LEU A 5 -5.66 6.96 -4.16
C LEU A 5 -4.27 7.33 -3.64
N GLN A 6 -4.09 8.53 -3.10
CA GLN A 6 -2.82 8.94 -2.51
C GLN A 6 -2.63 8.25 -1.15
N SER A 7 -1.54 7.49 -1.02
CA SER A 7 -1.13 6.86 0.23
C SER A 7 0.36 7.01 0.42
N ILE A 8 0.76 7.37 1.63
CA ILE A 8 2.17 7.44 2.00
C ILE A 8 2.62 6.05 2.46
N ILE A 9 3.43 5.38 1.64
CA ILE A 9 4.07 4.12 2.03
C ILE A 9 5.25 4.44 2.93
N THR A 10 5.24 3.86 4.14
CA THR A 10 6.35 3.95 5.08
C THR A 10 7.12 2.64 5.10
N CYS A 11 8.40 2.68 4.71
CA CYS A 11 9.25 1.52 4.75
C CYS A 11 9.59 1.13 6.21
N PRO A 12 9.25 -0.07 6.68
CA PRO A 12 9.55 -0.51 8.05
C PRO A 12 11.05 -0.77 8.28
N ASN A 13 11.84 -0.97 7.22
CA ASN A 13 13.28 -1.25 7.34
C ASN A 13 14.13 0.00 7.55
N CYS A 14 13.80 1.12 6.88
CA CYS A 14 14.61 2.33 6.91
C CYS A 14 13.84 3.60 7.32
N GLY A 15 12.54 3.49 7.59
CA GLY A 15 11.67 4.60 7.97
C GLY A 15 11.36 5.59 6.83
N HIS A 16 11.77 5.30 5.60
CA HIS A 16 11.52 6.17 4.46
C HIS A 16 10.03 6.23 4.14
N LYS A 17 9.51 7.44 3.93
CA LYS A 17 8.12 7.69 3.57
C LYS A 17 8.07 8.21 2.15
N LYS A 18 7.25 7.58 1.32
CA LYS A 18 7.01 8.00 -0.06
C LYS A 18 5.52 8.09 -0.32
N GLU A 19 5.08 9.22 -0.84
CA GLU A 19 3.71 9.34 -1.34
C GLU A 19 3.61 8.61 -2.68
N GLU A 20 2.74 7.62 -2.72
CA GLU A 20 2.48 6.80 -3.90
C GLU A 20 0.99 6.84 -4.24
N THR A 21 0.69 6.79 -5.52
CA THR A 21 -0.69 6.71 -6.01
C THR A 21 -1.08 5.25 -6.18
N MET A 22 -2.03 4.80 -5.38
CA MET A 22 -2.57 3.45 -5.43
C MET A 22 -3.17 3.17 -6.81
N PRO A 23 -2.75 2.08 -7.48
CA PRO A 23 -3.39 1.65 -8.71
C PRO A 23 -4.84 1.26 -8.43
N THR A 24 -5.75 1.68 -9.30
CA THR A 24 -7.18 1.31 -9.25
C THR A 24 -7.48 0.00 -9.98
N ASN A 25 -6.55 -0.46 -10.80
CA ASN A 25 -6.70 -1.61 -11.68
C ASN A 25 -5.89 -2.85 -11.25
N ALA A 26 -5.10 -2.76 -10.17
CA ALA A 26 -4.27 -3.86 -9.70
C ALA A 26 -3.96 -3.74 -8.19
N CYS A 27 -3.70 -4.86 -7.53
CA CYS A 27 -3.20 -4.87 -6.15
C CYS A 27 -1.67 -4.84 -6.14
N GLN A 28 -1.08 -3.88 -5.42
CA GLN A 28 0.37 -3.81 -5.24
C GLN A 28 0.80 -4.75 -4.11
N TYR A 29 1.14 -5.99 -4.45
CA TYR A 29 1.61 -6.97 -3.47
C TYR A 29 3.09 -6.80 -3.13
N PHE A 30 3.90 -6.32 -4.07
CA PHE A 30 5.32 -6.07 -3.85
C PHE A 30 5.61 -4.60 -4.03
N TYR A 31 6.37 -4.02 -3.11
CA TYR A 31 6.84 -2.65 -3.23
C TYR A 31 8.32 -2.58 -2.93
N GLU A 32 9.10 -2.12 -3.89
CA GLU A 32 10.52 -1.86 -3.66
C GLU A 32 10.69 -0.46 -3.08
N CYS A 33 11.29 -0.38 -1.89
CA CYS A 33 11.63 0.91 -1.31
C CYS A 33 12.76 1.58 -2.11
N GLU A 34 12.55 2.78 -2.63
CA GLU A 34 13.58 3.48 -3.42
C GLU A 34 14.85 3.82 -2.63
N LYS A 35 14.75 3.96 -1.30
CA LYS A 35 15.90 4.31 -0.46
C LYS A 35 16.80 3.12 -0.15
N CYS A 36 16.23 2.02 0.33
CA CYS A 36 16.99 0.84 0.76
C CYS A 36 16.90 -0.35 -0.21
N LYS A 37 16.13 -0.22 -1.30
CA LYS A 37 15.86 -1.25 -2.31
C LYS A 37 15.30 -2.56 -1.73
N THR A 38 14.74 -2.51 -0.53
CA THR A 38 14.09 -3.66 0.08
C THR A 38 12.73 -3.88 -0.56
N MET A 39 12.48 -5.11 -1.00
CA MET A 39 11.15 -5.56 -1.36
C MET A 39 10.28 -5.76 -0.12
N LEU A 40 9.31 -4.88 0.04
CA LEU A 40 8.25 -4.98 1.02
C LEU A 40 7.13 -5.88 0.48
N LYS A 41 6.59 -6.70 1.37
CA LYS A 41 5.43 -7.56 1.13
C LYS A 41 4.38 -7.26 2.19
N PRO A 42 3.07 -7.33 1.88
CA PRO A 42 2.03 -7.17 2.89
C PRO A 42 2.23 -8.11 4.06
N LEU A 43 1.79 -7.66 5.23
CA LEU A 43 1.71 -8.46 6.43
C LEU A 43 0.63 -9.54 6.28
N GLU A 44 0.76 -10.60 7.06
CA GLU A 44 -0.23 -11.68 7.06
C GLU A 44 -1.61 -11.12 7.47
N GLY A 45 -2.62 -11.37 6.63
CA GLY A 45 -3.98 -10.84 6.79
C GLY A 45 -4.27 -9.54 6.03
N ASP A 46 -3.27 -8.88 5.45
CA ASP A 46 -3.44 -7.71 4.58
C ASP A 46 -3.37 -8.10 3.09
N CYS A 47 -4.19 -7.45 2.26
CA CYS A 47 -4.23 -7.77 0.83
C CYS A 47 -3.17 -7.08 -0.05
N CYS A 48 -2.54 -5.99 0.42
CA CYS A 48 -1.51 -5.28 -0.35
C CYS A 48 -0.60 -4.44 0.54
N VAL A 49 0.53 -3.97 0.00
CA VAL A 49 1.53 -3.16 0.74
C VAL A 49 0.95 -1.88 1.33
N TYR A 50 -0.08 -1.30 0.69
CA TYR A 50 -0.76 -0.10 1.19
C TYR A 50 -1.60 -0.39 2.44
N CYS A 51 -2.17 -1.59 2.56
CA CYS A 51 -2.91 -1.98 3.76
C CYS A 51 -1.97 -2.14 4.96
N SER A 52 -0.78 -2.67 4.74
CA SER A 52 0.20 -2.92 5.80
C SER A 52 1.05 -1.70 6.15
N PHE A 53 1.54 -0.97 5.15
CA PHE A 53 2.53 0.09 5.31
C PHE A 53 2.08 1.45 4.79
N GLY A 54 0.91 1.53 4.14
CA GLY A 54 0.33 2.76 3.64
C GLY A 54 -0.40 3.54 4.72
N SER A 55 -0.43 4.86 4.58
CA SER A 55 -1.25 5.74 5.43
C SER A 55 -2.75 5.62 5.13
N VAL A 56 -3.12 5.19 3.92
CA VAL A 56 -4.50 4.99 3.49
C VAL A 56 -4.67 3.55 3.01
N LYS A 57 -5.76 2.91 3.42
CA LYS A 57 -6.09 1.53 3.02
C LYS A 57 -6.42 1.46 1.52
N CYS A 58 -6.27 0.29 0.91
CA CYS A 58 -6.50 0.12 -0.52
C CYS A 58 -7.95 0.44 -0.96
N PRO A 59 -8.17 0.79 -2.24
CA PRO A 59 -9.50 1.13 -2.76
C PRO A 59 -10.59 0.09 -2.44
N PRO A 60 -10.37 -1.23 -2.58
CA PRO A 60 -11.37 -2.23 -2.24
C PRO A 60 -11.86 -2.14 -0.79
N ILE A 61 -10.96 -1.90 0.17
CA ILE A 61 -11.31 -1.75 1.58
C ILE A 61 -12.10 -0.45 1.82
N GLN A 62 -11.70 0.65 1.17
CA GLN A 62 -12.44 1.93 1.24
C GLN A 62 -13.86 1.81 0.68
N GLU A 63 -14.03 1.03 -0.39
CA GLU A 63 -15.32 0.76 -1.01
C GLU A 63 -16.11 -0.38 -0.33
N ASN A 64 -15.59 -0.95 0.76
CA ASN A 64 -16.19 -2.09 1.46
C ASN A 64 -16.43 -3.31 0.56
N LYS A 65 -15.60 -3.47 -0.47
CA LYS A 65 -15.57 -4.62 -1.38
C LYS A 65 -14.60 -5.66 -0.85
N LYS A 66 -14.79 -6.92 -1.24
CA LYS A 66 -13.82 -7.98 -0.96
C LYS A 66 -12.46 -7.59 -1.57
N CYS A 67 -11.41 -7.64 -0.75
CA CYS A 67 -10.07 -7.35 -1.21
C CYS A 67 -9.48 -8.58 -1.89
N CYS A 68 -9.47 -8.55 -3.23
CA CYS A 68 -9.01 -9.60 -4.15
C CYS A 68 -9.88 -10.89 -4.16
#